data_AF-A0A2S9DUL2-F1
#
_entry.id   AF-A0A2S9DUL2-F1
#
_cell.length_a   1.000
_cell.length_b   1.000
_cell.length_c   1.000
_cell.angle_alpha   90.00
_cell.angle_beta   90.00
_cell.angle_gamma   90.00
#
_symmetry.space_group_name_H-M   'P 1'
#
loop_
_entity.id
_entity.type
_entity.pdbx_description
1 polymer ?
#
loop_
_entity_poly.entity_id
_entity_poly.type
_entity_poly.pdbx_seq_one_letter_code
_entity_poly.pdbx_strand_id
1 'polypeptide(L)' 'MPTEDCANARRDQALDWFLRVQQAPQDADLREQVAHWCAVDEANAKAYRKAQRLWQLTGQLTPTTAQQWPTPIAR' A
#
# COMPACT_ATOMS: atom_id res chain seq x y z
N MET A 1 25.83 -10.55 -1.39
CA MET A 1 25.71 -9.12 -1.03
C MET A 1 24.58 -8.99 -0.02
N PRO A 2 24.85 -8.91 1.30
CA PRO A 2 23.79 -8.93 2.33
C PRO A 2 22.90 -7.66 2.37
N THR A 3 23.28 -6.59 1.66
CA THR A 3 22.55 -5.32 1.64
C THR A 3 21.28 -5.34 0.80
N GLU A 4 21.23 -6.17 -0.25
CA GLU A 4 20.06 -6.24 -1.16
C GLU A 4 18.90 -7.01 -0.52
N ASP A 5 19.19 -8.10 0.19
CA ASP A 5 18.19 -8.89 0.93
C ASP A 5 17.48 -8.05 2.00
N CYS A 6 18.22 -7.27 2.80
CA CYS A 6 17.63 -6.38 3.79
C CYS A 6 16.77 -5.28 3.15
N ALA A 7 17.18 -4.77 1.99
CA ALA A 7 16.43 -3.76 1.27
C ALA A 7 15.13 -4.31 0.69
N ASN A 8 15.12 -5.57 0.22
CA ASN A 8 13.92 -6.25 -0.26
C ASN A 8 12.96 -6.58 0.89
N ALA A 9 13.47 -7.16 1.98
CA ALA A 9 12.65 -7.43 3.17
C ALA A 9 11.94 -6.18 3.71
N ARG A 10 12.64 -5.04 3.69
CA ARG A 10 12.05 -3.75 4.11
C ARG A 10 10.95 -3.25 3.16
N ARG A 11 11.06 -3.52 1.86
CA ARG A 11 10.00 -3.19 0.89
C ARG A 11 8.78 -4.06 1.11
N ASP A 12 8.96 -5.35 1.34
CA ASP A 12 7.87 -6.29 1.59
C ASP A 12 7.12 -5.89 2.87
N GLN A 13 7.84 -5.58 3.94
CA GLN A 13 7.25 -5.08 5.18
C GLN A 13 6.49 -3.76 5.00
N ALA A 14 6.98 -2.84 4.16
CA ALA A 14 6.28 -1.60 3.84
C ALA A 14 4.95 -1.87 3.09
N LEU A 15 4.94 -2.85 2.19
CA LEU A 15 3.72 -3.26 1.47
C LEU A 15 2.71 -3.89 2.42
N ASP A 16 3.15 -4.78 3.31
CA ASP A 16 2.29 -5.41 4.32
C ASP A 16 1.63 -4.38 5.23
N TRP A 17 2.40 -3.41 5.73
CA TRP A 17 1.86 -2.29 6.52
C TRP A 17 0.82 -1.50 5.74
N PHE A 18 1.14 -1.17 4.48
CA PHE A 18 0.26 -0.38 3.64
C PHE A 18 -1.06 -1.10 3.34
N LEU A 19 -1.02 -2.40 3.03
CA LEU A 19 -2.20 -3.23 2.81
C LEU A 19 -3.11 -3.28 4.04
N ARG A 20 -2.53 -3.45 5.23
CA ARG A 20 -3.29 -3.44 6.50
C ARG A 20 -4.01 -2.09 6.70
N VAL A 21 -3.32 -0.97 6.45
CA VAL A 21 -3.92 0.38 6.57
C VAL A 21 -5.07 0.58 5.56
N GLN A 22 -4.93 0.04 4.34
CA GLN A 22 -5.99 0.10 3.34
C GLN A 22 -7.20 -0.78 3.70
N GLN A 23 -6.99 -1.91 4.39
CA GLN A 23 -8.07 -2.78 4.87
C GLN A 23 -8.81 -2.19 6.07
N ALA A 24 -8.13 -1.43 6.93
CA ALA A 24 -8.70 -0.81 8.11
C ALA A 24 -8.36 0.69 8.20
N PRO A 25 -8.92 1.53 7.31
CA PRO A 25 -8.58 2.95 7.27
C PRO A 25 -9.09 3.76 8.47
N GLN A 26 -9.90 3.18 9.36
CA GLN A 26 -10.34 3.83 10.60
C GLN A 26 -9.51 3.43 11.82
N ASP A 27 -8.60 2.46 11.68
CA ASP A 27 -7.77 1.98 12.77
C ASP A 27 -6.64 2.98 13.07
N ALA A 28 -6.80 3.73 14.16
CA ALA A 28 -5.84 4.73 14.60
C ALA A 28 -4.57 4.08 15.18
N ASP A 29 -4.71 2.97 15.91
CA ASP A 29 -3.60 2.24 16.51
C ASP A 29 -2.68 1.68 15.43
N LEU A 30 -3.25 1.18 14.33
CA LEU A 30 -2.49 0.73 13.17
C LEU A 30 -1.69 1.86 12.52
N ARG A 31 -2.26 3.06 12.42
CA ARG A 31 -1.55 4.23 11.87
C ARG A 31 -0.40 4.66 12.76
N GLU A 32 -0.58 4.62 14.08
CA GLU A 32 0.49 4.93 15.04
C GLU A 32 1.62 3.90 14.97
N GLN A 33 1.31 2.61 14.87
CA GLN A 33 2.32 1.55 14.70
C GLN A 33 3.15 1.74 13.42
N VAL A 34 2.50 2.10 12.32
CA VAL A 34 3.19 2.40 11.05
C VAL A 34 4.07 3.64 11.19
N ALA A 35 3.58 4.69 11.86
CA ALA A 35 4.35 5.91 12.12
C ALA A 35 5.58 5.61 12.98
N HIS A 36 5.44 4.80 14.02
CA HIS A 36 6.54 4.35 14.87
C HIS A 36 7.57 3.55 14.06
N TRP A 37 7.13 2.57 13.27
CA TRP A 37 8.03 1.79 12.41
C TRP A 37 8.79 2.65 11.40
N CYS A 38 8.15 3.68 10.83
CA CYS A 38 8.80 4.65 9.95
C CYS A 38 9.81 5.55 10.69
N ALA A 39 9.58 5.84 11.97
CA ALA A 39 10.48 6.66 12.78
C ALA A 39 11.74 5.92 13.24
N VAL A 40 11.71 4.58 13.30
CA VAL A 40 12.86 3.75 13.68
C VAL A 40 14.01 3.84 12.66
N ASP A 41 13.71 4.00 11.37
CA ASP A 41 14.72 4.05 10.31
C ASP A 41 14.21 4.85 9.10
N GLU A 42 15.02 5.79 8.60
CA GLU A 42 14.69 6.57 7.40
C GLU A 42 14.47 5.68 6.17
N ALA A 43 15.15 4.54 6.09
CA ALA A 43 14.93 3.57 5.02
C ALA A 43 13.51 2.97 5.06
N ASN A 44 12.92 2.78 6.26
CA ASN A 44 11.54 2.30 6.42
C ASN A 44 10.56 3.35 5.91
N ALA A 45 10.76 4.61 6.32
CA ALA A 45 9.96 5.73 5.82
C ALA A 45 10.05 5.87 4.30
N LYS A 46 11.24 5.70 3.71
CA LYS A 46 11.44 5.71 2.25
C LYS A 46 10.70 4.55 1.57
N ALA A 47 10.73 3.35 2.12
CA ALA A 47 10.01 2.19 1.59
C ALA A 47 8.49 2.39 1.64
N TYR A 48 7.97 2.88 2.77
CA TYR A 48 6.54 3.15 2.94
C TYR A 48 6.01 4.22 1.98
N ARG A 49 6.74 5.34 1.82
CA ARG A 49 6.38 6.39 0.84
C ARG A 49 6.35 5.86 -0.59
N LYS A 50 7.23 4.91 -0.94
CA LYS A 50 7.21 4.27 -2.27
C LYS A 50 5.96 3.43 -2.46
N ALA A 51 5.57 2.63 -1.45
CA ALA A 51 4.34 1.85 -1.49
C ALA A 51 3.10 2.77 -1.66
N GLN A 52 3.03 3.85 -0.89
CA GLN A 52 1.97 4.86 -1.02
C GLN A 52 1.91 5.48 -2.41
N ARG A 53 3.07 5.86 -2.98
CA ARG A 53 3.13 6.45 -4.33
C ARG A 53 2.70 5.45 -5.40
N LEU A 54 3.14 4.19 -5.30
CA LEU A 54 2.72 3.14 -6.22
C LEU A 54 1.20 2.97 -6.19
N TRP A 55 0.61 2.95 -4.99
CA TRP A 55 -0.82 2.82 -4.83
C TRP A 55 -1.61 4.03 -5.36
N GLN A 56 -1.11 5.25 -5.15
CA GLN A 56 -1.72 6.46 -5.71
C GLN A 56 -1.72 6.43 -7.24
N LEU A 57 -0.64 5.95 -7.86
CA LEU A 57 -0.56 5.79 -9.32
C LEU A 57 -1.55 4.74 -9.83
N THR A 58 -1.71 3.62 -9.13
CA THR A 58 -2.71 2.60 -9.50
C THR A 58 -4.14 3.05 -9.25
N GLY A 59 -4.40 3.85 -8.20
CA GLY A 59 -5.73 4.37 -7.86
C GLY A 59 -6.20 5.52 -8.75
N GLN A 60 -5.28 6.18 -9.47
CA GLN A 60 -5.61 7.18 -10.49
C GLN A 60 -6.06 6.56 -11.83
N LEU A 61 -5.99 5.24 -11.98
CA LEU A 61 -6.56 4.57 -13.13
C LEU A 61 -8.08 4.65 -13.01
N THR A 62 -8.71 5.39 -13.92
CA THR A 62 -10.16 5.41 -14.05
C THR A 62 -10.64 3.98 -14.28
N PRO A 63 -11.54 3.43 -13.44
CA PRO A 63 -12.07 2.10 -13.64
C PRO A 63 -12.93 2.08 -14.93
N THR A 64 -12.32 1.72 -16.06
CA THR A 64 -13.01 1.59 -17.36
C THR A 64 -14.02 0.43 -17.36
N THR A 65 -13.92 -0.49 -16.39
CA THR A 65 -14.77 -1.68 -16.27
C THR A 65 -16.24 -1.35 -16.01
N ALA A 66 -16.57 -0.22 -15.39
CA ALA A 66 -17.97 0.19 -15.18
C ALA A 66 -18.70 0.51 -16.51
N GLN A 67 -17.98 0.91 -17.55
CA GLN A 67 -18.58 1.22 -18.87
C GLN A 67 -18.76 -0.01 -19.77
N GLN A 68 -18.10 -1.13 -19.45
CA GLN A 68 -18.08 -2.33 -20.30
C GLN A 68 -18.85 -3.51 -19.71
N TRP A 69 -19.45 -3.36 -18.52
CA TRP A 69 -20.21 -4.45 -17.93
C TRP A 69 -21.53 -4.63 -18.71
N PRO A 70 -21.77 -5.79 -19.33
CA PRO A 70 -23.04 -6.03 -20.01
C PRO A 70 -24.16 -5.99 -18.98
N THR A 71 -25.13 -5.10 -19.19
CA THR A 71 -26.33 -5.03 -18.36
C THR A 71 -27.00 -6.40 -18.39
N PRO A 72 -27.22 -7.06 -17.25
CA PRO A 72 -27.93 -8.34 -17.25
C PRO A 72 -29.33 -8.10 -17.81
N ILE A 73 -29.64 -8.78 -18.92
CA ILE A 73 -30.97 -8.77 -19.52
C ILE A 73 -31.90 -9.45 -18.51
N ALA A 74 -32.78 -8.67 -17.87
CA ALA A 74 -33.86 -9.21 -17.08
C ALA A 74 -34.83 -9.94 -18.03
N ARG A 75 -35.07 -11.24 -17.78
CA ARG A 75 -36.11 -12.04 -18.43
C ARG A 75 -37.42 -11.94 -17.66
#